data_AF-A0A178ZFW9-F1
#
_entry.id   AF-A0A178ZFW9-F1
#
_cell.length_a   1.000
_cell.length_b   1.000
_cell.length_c   1.000
_cell.angle_alpha   90.00
_cell.angle_beta   90.00
_cell.angle_gamma   90.00
#
_symmetry.space_group_name_H-M   'P 1'
#
loop_
_entity.id
_entity.type
_entity.pdbx_description
1 polymer ?
#
loop_
_entity_poly.entity_id
_entity_poly.type
_entity_poly.pdbx_seq_one_letter_code
_entity_poly.pdbx_strand_id
1 'polypeptide(L)'
;MNGVDVKRFVRLFYDPPPKYDDMSGTSIWLLGKEYQAAPPKPVTTTDHDDVVEVESPSDSHDPSDASALSSTTDQPPQQQSHESQSQNTSSFDDAQHVTGGNNLPSLSNDPSDRGWPITFLDDFESRIWMTYRSNFTPIPRSQEPGSAVSLSFSVRLRNFTERDGFSSDTGWGCMIRSGQSLLANALVMLHLGRDWRRPHASSPSSDPRPDSPPFTQTQSEASILSLFADTPLAPFSIHRFVQHGASACGTHPGQWFGPSATASCIKELSAECAAAGLRVYVTPSASEVYEDKFRNIARASATDLTIKPTLILLGIRLGLDRITPVYHEALKSSLTYPQSIGIAGGRPSSSHYFIGCQGDLFFYLDPHETRPALQHHADPNEYTEEEISTCHTRRLRGLRISEMDPSMLIGFLIKDEQDWEDWKRRIREVKGKAIVSVFDKEPPVPGETKERKEAVDEVQTFDDEDEEDDETVTVTGKEDEQARPEGEGDEDVIKVDHKAEGEGQSDTIHVGLDTSASSEPVKIDAPVAREDTVKAL
;
A
#
# COMPACT_ATOMS: atom_id res chain seq x y z
N MET A 1 24.54 19.40 12.40
CA MET A 1 24.08 18.99 11.04
C MET A 1 24.81 17.69 10.75
N ASN A 2 24.08 16.58 10.75
CA ASN A 2 24.67 15.28 11.08
C ASN A 2 24.63 14.37 9.84
N GLY A 3 25.55 13.40 9.73
CA GLY A 3 25.74 12.58 8.52
C GLY A 3 24.52 11.77 8.04
N VAL A 4 23.44 11.71 8.84
CA VAL A 4 22.12 11.20 8.44
C VAL A 4 21.54 12.02 7.29
N ASP A 5 21.59 13.36 7.35
CA ASP A 5 21.09 14.23 6.28
C ASP A 5 21.90 14.04 4.99
N VAL A 6 23.23 13.95 5.09
CA VAL A 6 24.10 13.76 3.93
C VAL A 6 23.79 12.43 3.23
N LYS A 7 23.65 11.32 3.98
CA LYS A 7 23.26 10.02 3.39
C LYS A 7 21.84 10.07 2.77
N ARG A 8 20.91 10.81 3.37
CA ARG A 8 19.54 10.98 2.87
C ARG A 8 19.49 11.83 1.60
N PHE A 9 20.28 12.90 1.54
CA PHE A 9 20.44 13.76 0.37
C PHE A 9 21.11 12.99 -0.78
N VAL A 10 22.16 12.22 -0.50
CA VAL A 10 22.80 11.35 -1.50
C VAL A 10 21.80 10.31 -2.05
N ARG A 11 20.98 9.67 -1.21
CA ARG A 11 19.90 8.77 -1.69
C ARG A 11 18.86 9.48 -2.57
N LEU A 12 18.58 10.76 -2.33
CA LEU A 12 17.64 11.55 -3.15
C LEU A 12 18.15 11.75 -4.59
N PHE A 13 19.48 11.79 -4.79
CA PHE A 13 20.11 11.88 -6.12
C PHE A 13 20.60 10.54 -6.67
N TYR A 14 20.81 9.53 -5.82
CA TYR A 14 21.33 8.21 -6.18
C TYR A 14 20.74 7.12 -5.28
N ASP A 15 19.63 6.53 -5.74
CA ASP A 15 19.03 5.32 -5.17
C ASP A 15 19.39 4.09 -6.03
N PRO A 16 20.48 3.35 -5.70
CA PRO A 16 20.89 2.18 -6.45
C PRO A 16 19.94 1.00 -6.18
N PRO A 17 19.44 0.29 -7.22
CA PRO A 17 18.62 -0.90 -7.04
C PRO A 17 19.29 -1.94 -6.15
N PRO A 18 18.54 -2.60 -5.23
CA PRO A 18 19.11 -3.54 -4.28
C PRO A 18 19.76 -4.73 -5.00
N LYS A 19 20.85 -5.26 -4.43
CA LYS A 19 21.50 -6.48 -4.90
C LYS A 19 21.02 -7.68 -4.09
N TYR A 20 20.97 -8.84 -4.72
CA TYR A 20 20.48 -10.07 -4.10
C TYR A 20 21.45 -10.66 -3.05
N ASP A 21 22.77 -10.48 -3.25
CA ASP A 21 23.84 -11.11 -2.44
C ASP A 21 23.88 -10.64 -0.97
N ASP A 22 23.17 -9.56 -0.60
CA ASP A 22 23.20 -8.97 0.76
C ASP A 22 22.42 -9.78 1.82
N MET A 23 21.55 -10.73 1.43
CA MET A 23 20.64 -11.46 2.35
C MET A 23 20.38 -12.94 1.97
N SER A 24 21.43 -13.67 1.59
CA SER A 24 21.34 -15.11 1.29
C SER A 24 20.66 -15.92 2.40
N GLY A 25 19.81 -16.89 2.03
CA GLY A 25 19.11 -17.78 2.98
C GLY A 25 17.78 -17.25 3.56
N THR A 26 17.33 -16.04 3.23
CA THR A 26 15.98 -15.55 3.62
C THR A 26 15.04 -15.50 2.41
N SER A 27 13.92 -16.21 2.45
CA SER A 27 12.90 -16.18 1.38
C SER A 27 12.42 -14.77 1.08
N ILE A 28 12.19 -14.50 -0.20
CA ILE A 28 11.52 -13.29 -0.68
C ILE A 28 10.01 -13.53 -0.64
N TRP A 29 9.25 -12.55 -0.19
CA TRP A 29 7.79 -12.55 -0.25
C TRP A 29 7.30 -11.38 -1.08
N LEU A 30 6.34 -11.61 -1.97
CA LEU A 30 5.62 -10.58 -2.70
C LEU A 30 4.14 -10.92 -2.65
N LEU A 31 3.32 -10.02 -2.08
CA LEU A 31 1.86 -10.15 -1.94
C LEU A 31 1.37 -11.60 -1.71
N GLY A 32 1.78 -12.22 -0.61
CA GLY A 32 1.37 -13.58 -0.23
C GLY A 32 2.04 -14.75 -0.96
N LYS A 33 2.92 -14.49 -1.94
CA LYS A 33 3.66 -15.53 -2.67
C LYS A 33 5.12 -15.59 -2.19
N GLU A 34 5.58 -16.79 -1.85
CA GLU A 34 6.96 -17.07 -1.48
C GLU A 34 7.84 -17.34 -2.72
N TYR A 35 9.05 -16.82 -2.68
CA TYR A 35 10.14 -17.11 -3.59
C TYR A 35 11.35 -17.52 -2.76
N GLN A 36 11.68 -18.82 -2.78
CA GLN A 36 12.76 -19.38 -1.98
C GLN A 36 14.11 -18.77 -2.37
N ALA A 37 14.93 -18.48 -1.37
CA ALA A 37 16.29 -18.02 -1.61
C ALA A 37 17.15 -19.16 -2.17
N ALA A 38 18.11 -18.81 -3.04
CA ALA A 38 19.22 -19.71 -3.32
C ALA A 38 19.94 -20.05 -1.98
N PRO A 39 20.35 -21.31 -1.78
CA PRO A 39 21.08 -21.70 -0.57
C PRO A 39 22.38 -20.87 -0.47
N PRO A 40 22.81 -20.50 0.75
CA PRO A 40 24.06 -19.75 0.92
C PRO A 40 25.23 -20.54 0.32
N LYS A 41 26.12 -19.84 -0.41
CA LYS A 41 27.33 -20.42 -0.99
C LYS A 41 28.12 -21.14 0.12
N PRO A 42 28.52 -22.41 -0.04
CA PRO A 42 29.28 -23.11 0.97
C PRO A 42 30.60 -22.38 1.21
N VAL A 43 30.96 -22.15 2.47
CA VAL A 43 32.22 -21.48 2.82
C VAL A 43 33.37 -22.44 2.58
N THR A 44 34.07 -22.27 1.46
CA THR A 44 35.34 -22.96 1.19
C THR A 44 36.41 -22.44 2.14
N THR A 45 36.66 -23.17 3.22
CA THR A 45 37.77 -22.94 4.14
C THR A 45 39.09 -23.40 3.53
N THR A 46 39.56 -22.68 2.51
CA THR A 46 40.81 -22.94 1.79
C THR A 46 41.61 -21.66 1.61
N ASP A 47 41.93 -21.01 2.72
CA ASP A 47 42.95 -19.97 2.86
C ASP A 47 43.77 -20.28 4.12
N HIS A 48 44.71 -21.23 3.99
CA HIS A 48 45.71 -21.55 5.02
C HIS A 48 46.95 -22.21 4.39
N ASP A 49 47.49 -21.60 3.33
CA ASP A 49 48.90 -21.76 2.97
C ASP A 49 49.75 -20.90 3.92
N ASP A 50 49.90 -21.37 5.16
CA ASP A 50 50.89 -20.86 6.11
C ASP A 50 51.42 -22.04 6.93
N VAL A 51 52.64 -22.49 6.60
CA VAL A 51 53.21 -23.74 7.11
C VAL A 51 53.74 -23.54 8.52
N VAL A 52 53.15 -24.26 9.48
CA VAL A 52 53.69 -24.39 10.84
C VAL A 52 54.02 -25.86 11.09
N GLU A 53 55.30 -26.20 10.99
CA GLU A 53 55.78 -27.54 11.34
C GLU A 53 55.57 -27.80 12.85
N VAL A 54 54.92 -28.92 13.17
CA VAL A 54 54.88 -29.46 14.53
C VAL A 54 55.29 -30.93 14.44
N GLU A 55 56.53 -31.21 14.80
CA GLU A 55 57.05 -32.58 14.84
C GLU A 55 56.24 -33.45 15.83
N SER A 56 56.04 -34.72 15.48
CA SER A 56 55.49 -35.74 16.39
C SER A 56 56.03 -37.12 15.98
N PRO A 57 56.98 -37.69 16.74
CA PRO A 57 57.65 -38.92 16.35
C PRO A 57 56.89 -40.18 16.81
N SER A 58 56.82 -41.19 15.95
CA SER A 58 56.77 -42.63 16.32
C SER A 58 56.89 -43.50 15.08
N ASP A 59 57.99 -44.25 14.95
CA ASP A 59 58.12 -45.34 13.97
C ASP A 59 57.27 -46.55 14.34
N SER A 60 56.62 -47.19 13.36
CA SER A 60 56.51 -48.66 13.33
C SER A 60 56.20 -49.21 11.94
N HIS A 61 57.08 -50.09 11.48
CA HIS A 61 56.93 -51.13 10.44
C HIS A 61 55.68 -52.02 10.62
N ASP A 62 55.20 -52.86 9.69
CA ASP A 62 55.81 -53.51 8.49
C ASP A 62 54.71 -53.86 7.42
N PRO A 63 55.00 -54.53 6.26
CA PRO A 63 54.16 -54.46 5.04
C PRO A 63 53.59 -55.81 4.51
N SER A 64 53.24 -55.84 3.21
CA SER A 64 52.80 -56.99 2.36
C SER A 64 51.36 -57.48 2.61
N ASP A 65 50.59 -57.92 1.60
CA ASP A 65 50.91 -58.92 0.54
C ASP A 65 50.47 -58.52 -0.90
N ALA A 66 50.68 -59.39 -1.89
CA ALA A 66 50.53 -59.13 -3.34
C ALA A 66 49.79 -60.24 -4.13
N SER A 67 49.70 -60.09 -5.47
CA SER A 67 49.07 -61.01 -6.47
C SER A 67 47.52 -61.03 -6.47
N ALA A 68 46.76 -61.36 -7.53
CA ALA A 68 46.90 -61.42 -9.01
C ALA A 68 45.45 -61.54 -9.60
N LEU A 69 45.08 -61.57 -10.90
CA LEU A 69 45.70 -61.84 -12.22
C LEU A 69 45.33 -60.71 -13.25
N SER A 70 45.85 -60.62 -14.50
CA SER A 70 45.48 -61.32 -15.77
C SER A 70 43.97 -61.32 -16.12
N SER A 71 43.50 -61.24 -17.39
CA SER A 71 44.12 -61.40 -18.72
C SER A 71 43.24 -60.73 -19.82
N THR A 72 43.58 -60.42 -21.08
CA THR A 72 44.83 -60.28 -21.91
C THR A 72 44.43 -59.75 -23.31
N THR A 73 45.35 -59.04 -24.00
CA THR A 73 45.38 -58.75 -25.47
C THR A 73 44.21 -57.96 -26.12
N ASP A 74 44.34 -57.31 -27.29
CA ASP A 74 45.42 -57.37 -28.30
C ASP A 74 45.81 -56.01 -28.96
N GLN A 75 46.79 -56.08 -29.87
CA GLN A 75 47.62 -55.02 -30.48
C GLN A 75 47.46 -55.00 -32.04
N PRO A 76 48.23 -54.22 -32.86
CA PRO A 76 48.89 -52.91 -32.68
C PRO A 76 48.54 -51.92 -33.88
N PRO A 77 49.43 -51.15 -34.58
CA PRO A 77 49.22 -49.69 -34.71
C PRO A 77 49.51 -49.11 -36.13
N GLN A 78 50.09 -47.89 -36.18
CA GLN A 78 50.73 -47.14 -37.30
C GLN A 78 49.83 -46.05 -37.93
N GLN A 79 50.17 -44.75 -37.76
CA GLN A 79 51.08 -43.90 -38.59
C GLN A 79 50.44 -43.49 -39.94
N GLN A 80 50.61 -42.27 -40.49
CA GLN A 80 51.47 -41.12 -40.11
C GLN A 80 50.97 -39.80 -40.76
N SER A 81 51.75 -38.73 -40.59
CA SER A 81 51.91 -37.54 -41.47
C SER A 81 51.32 -36.21 -41.00
N HIS A 82 52.02 -35.14 -41.39
CA HIS A 82 51.68 -33.74 -41.14
C HIS A 82 50.87 -33.19 -42.32
N GLU A 83 50.06 -32.15 -42.09
CA GLU A 83 50.33 -30.86 -42.75
C GLU A 83 49.71 -29.69 -41.96
N SER A 84 49.96 -28.45 -42.37
CA SER A 84 49.63 -27.25 -41.60
C SER A 84 48.91 -26.21 -42.45
N GLN A 85 47.77 -25.71 -41.97
CA GLN A 85 47.32 -24.36 -42.34
C GLN A 85 46.29 -23.72 -41.40
N SER A 86 46.67 -22.54 -40.91
CA SER A 86 45.85 -21.32 -40.72
C SER A 86 44.58 -21.31 -39.85
N GLN A 87 44.63 -20.38 -38.89
CA GLN A 87 43.59 -19.44 -38.44
C GLN A 87 42.69 -19.80 -37.24
N ASN A 88 42.84 -18.94 -36.23
CA ASN A 88 42.05 -18.84 -35.01
C ASN A 88 40.59 -18.48 -35.32
N THR A 89 39.66 -19.06 -34.56
CA THR A 89 38.83 -18.30 -33.59
C THR A 89 38.47 -19.20 -32.42
N SER A 90 38.66 -18.72 -31.19
CA SER A 90 38.35 -19.47 -29.97
C SER A 90 36.89 -19.29 -29.56
N SER A 91 36.08 -20.33 -29.73
CA SER A 91 34.77 -20.45 -29.09
C SER A 91 34.77 -21.70 -28.21
N PHE A 92 35.17 -21.55 -26.95
CA PHE A 92 35.00 -22.62 -25.95
C PHE A 92 33.58 -22.57 -25.41
N ASP A 93 32.71 -23.31 -26.10
CA ASP A 93 31.37 -23.65 -25.63
C ASP A 93 31.51 -24.93 -24.78
N ASP A 94 31.53 -24.79 -23.45
CA ASP A 94 31.53 -25.92 -22.51
C ASP A 94 30.25 -25.93 -21.68
N ALA A 95 29.15 -26.28 -22.35
CA ALA A 95 27.85 -26.48 -21.75
C ALA A 95 27.82 -27.77 -20.90
N GLN A 96 28.49 -27.77 -19.75
CA GLN A 96 28.37 -28.85 -18.77
C GLN A 96 26.98 -28.86 -18.15
N HIS A 97 26.12 -29.66 -18.78
CA HIS A 97 24.71 -29.82 -18.49
C HIS A 97 24.51 -30.64 -17.20
N VAL A 98 24.79 -30.02 -16.05
CA VAL A 98 24.64 -30.64 -14.71
C VAL A 98 23.17 -30.92 -14.40
N THR A 99 22.71 -32.12 -14.74
CA THR A 99 21.39 -32.63 -14.35
C THR A 99 21.38 -32.95 -12.85
N GLY A 100 21.15 -31.94 -12.01
CA GLY A 100 21.23 -32.09 -10.55
C GLY A 100 20.42 -31.07 -9.74
N GLY A 101 19.12 -31.32 -9.57
CA GLY A 101 18.30 -30.71 -8.52
C GLY A 101 17.24 -29.71 -9.00
N ASN A 102 15.98 -30.16 -9.07
CA ASN A 102 14.82 -29.38 -9.56
C ASN A 102 14.37 -28.18 -8.68
N ASN A 103 15.18 -27.77 -7.69
CA ASN A 103 14.79 -26.78 -6.66
C ASN A 103 15.68 -25.53 -6.61
N LEU A 104 16.63 -25.34 -7.54
CA LEU A 104 17.42 -24.11 -7.58
C LEU A 104 16.65 -23.02 -8.35
N PRO A 105 16.46 -21.80 -7.79
CA PRO A 105 15.74 -20.74 -8.48
C PRO A 105 16.52 -20.25 -9.71
N SER A 106 15.86 -20.21 -10.88
CA SER A 106 16.45 -19.66 -12.10
C SER A 106 16.79 -18.17 -11.92
N LEU A 107 18.08 -17.88 -11.77
CA LEU A 107 18.60 -16.53 -11.68
C LEU A 107 18.73 -15.92 -13.08
N SER A 108 18.58 -14.60 -13.18
CA SER A 108 18.76 -13.92 -14.46
C SER A 108 20.24 -13.81 -14.83
N ASN A 109 20.54 -14.05 -16.11
CA ASN A 109 21.86 -13.84 -16.69
C ASN A 109 22.09 -12.37 -17.12
N ASP A 110 21.07 -11.50 -17.04
CA ASP A 110 21.24 -10.07 -17.31
C ASP A 110 21.92 -9.36 -16.12
N PRO A 111 23.07 -8.68 -16.31
CA PRO A 111 23.66 -7.82 -15.28
C PRO A 111 22.72 -6.74 -14.72
N SER A 112 21.68 -6.35 -15.45
CA SER A 112 20.67 -5.38 -15.01
C SER A 112 19.75 -5.94 -13.90
N ASP A 113 19.42 -7.23 -13.98
CA ASP A 113 18.58 -7.98 -13.03
C ASP A 113 19.32 -8.37 -11.72
N ARG A 114 20.63 -8.08 -11.61
CA ARG A 114 21.44 -8.10 -10.36
C ARG A 114 21.37 -9.41 -9.54
N GLY A 115 21.13 -10.53 -10.21
CA GLY A 115 21.07 -11.86 -9.60
C GLY A 115 19.78 -12.18 -8.85
N TRP A 116 18.72 -11.39 -9.01
CA TRP A 116 17.40 -11.73 -8.48
C TRP A 116 16.76 -12.90 -9.29
N PRO A 117 15.91 -13.74 -8.67
CA PRO A 117 15.20 -14.80 -9.39
C PRO A 117 14.26 -14.25 -10.47
N ILE A 118 14.30 -14.80 -11.68
CA ILE A 118 13.52 -14.33 -12.83
C ILE A 118 12.02 -14.31 -12.49
N THR A 119 11.51 -15.41 -11.93
CA THR A 119 10.08 -15.58 -11.61
C THR A 119 9.55 -14.64 -10.52
N PHE A 120 10.44 -14.01 -9.73
CA PHE A 120 10.12 -12.93 -8.79
C PHE A 120 10.10 -11.57 -9.49
N LEU A 121 11.09 -11.30 -10.35
CA LEU A 121 11.16 -10.06 -11.14
C LEU A 121 9.96 -9.93 -12.08
N ASP A 122 9.58 -11.01 -12.76
CA ASP A 122 8.41 -11.02 -13.65
C ASP A 122 7.11 -10.76 -12.88
N ASP A 123 7.02 -11.20 -11.61
CA ASP A 123 5.88 -10.94 -10.74
C ASP A 123 5.83 -9.51 -10.22
N PHE A 124 7.00 -8.94 -9.89
CA PHE A 124 7.15 -7.54 -9.51
C PHE A 124 6.78 -6.61 -10.68
N GLU A 125 7.29 -6.90 -11.88
CA GLU A 125 6.99 -6.19 -13.13
C GLU A 125 5.52 -6.30 -13.53
N SER A 126 4.88 -7.45 -13.23
CA SER A 126 3.44 -7.67 -13.44
C SER A 126 2.53 -6.92 -12.44
N ARG A 127 3.07 -6.17 -11.47
CA ARG A 127 2.25 -5.34 -10.57
C ARG A 127 2.04 -3.95 -11.17
N ILE A 128 0.78 -3.49 -11.19
CA ILE A 128 0.42 -2.18 -11.75
C ILE A 128 1.03 -1.06 -10.90
N TRP A 129 1.73 -0.14 -11.56
CA TRP A 129 2.50 0.96 -11.01
C TRP A 129 1.93 2.30 -11.47
N MET A 130 1.15 2.94 -10.60
CA MET A 130 0.66 4.29 -10.86
C MET A 130 1.69 5.31 -10.39
N THR A 131 1.96 6.28 -11.26
CA THR A 131 3.02 7.29 -11.15
C THR A 131 2.45 8.69 -11.32
N TYR A 132 3.24 9.73 -11.00
CA TYR A 132 2.87 11.10 -11.33
C TYR A 132 2.63 11.23 -12.84
N ARG A 133 1.59 11.96 -13.22
CA ARG A 133 1.23 12.19 -14.62
C ARG A 133 1.19 13.69 -14.95
N SER A 134 1.32 14.03 -16.22
CA SER A 134 1.24 15.41 -16.72
C SER A 134 0.51 15.48 -18.07
N ASN A 135 0.01 16.65 -18.41
CA ASN A 135 -0.82 16.92 -19.60
C ASN A 135 -2.19 16.22 -19.56
N PHE A 136 -2.73 15.98 -18.36
CA PHE A 136 -4.13 15.56 -18.21
C PHE A 136 -5.08 16.76 -18.19
N THR A 137 -6.37 16.51 -18.43
CA THR A 137 -7.44 17.52 -18.35
C THR A 137 -7.35 18.31 -17.05
N PRO A 138 -7.21 19.65 -17.06
CA PRO A 138 -6.91 20.41 -15.84
C PRO A 138 -7.92 20.19 -14.71
N ILE A 139 -7.42 19.88 -13.51
CA ILE A 139 -8.22 19.84 -12.28
C ILE A 139 -8.39 21.28 -11.78
N PRO A 140 -9.62 21.80 -11.61
CA PRO A 140 -9.85 23.16 -11.11
C PRO A 140 -9.25 23.37 -9.72
N ARG A 141 -8.85 24.61 -9.42
CA ARG A 141 -8.37 25.00 -8.09
C ARG A 141 -9.55 25.20 -7.13
N SER A 142 -9.35 24.91 -5.84
CA SER A 142 -10.31 25.32 -4.82
C SER A 142 -10.38 26.86 -4.77
N GLN A 143 -11.60 27.38 -4.69
CA GLN A 143 -11.87 28.81 -4.50
C GLN A 143 -11.92 29.19 -3.01
N GLU A 144 -11.79 28.22 -2.10
CA GLU A 144 -11.95 28.48 -0.67
C GLU A 144 -10.75 29.21 -0.06
N PRO A 145 -10.98 30.23 0.81
CA PRO A 145 -9.92 30.95 1.49
C PRO A 145 -8.98 30.03 2.27
N GLY A 146 -7.67 30.22 2.10
CA GLY A 146 -6.64 29.44 2.80
C GLY A 146 -6.25 28.12 2.13
N SER A 147 -6.99 27.61 1.14
CA SER A 147 -6.67 26.36 0.42
C SER A 147 -5.23 26.33 -0.14
N ALA A 148 -4.76 27.47 -0.67
CA ALA A 148 -3.40 27.66 -1.17
C ALA A 148 -2.30 27.66 -0.09
N VAL A 149 -2.64 27.90 1.18
CA VAL A 149 -1.68 27.98 2.31
C VAL A 149 -1.16 26.60 2.71
N SER A 150 -1.92 25.54 2.44
CA SER A 150 -1.50 24.14 2.66
C SER A 150 -0.57 23.61 1.55
N LEU A 151 -0.48 24.27 0.39
CA LEU A 151 0.38 23.84 -0.72
C LEU A 151 1.87 23.94 -0.37
N SER A 152 2.65 22.90 -0.70
CA SER A 152 4.11 22.90 -0.51
C SER A 152 4.82 23.89 -1.43
N PHE A 153 6.03 24.32 -1.06
CA PHE A 153 6.78 25.32 -1.82
C PHE A 153 7.07 24.89 -3.28
N SER A 154 7.43 23.62 -3.49
CA SER A 154 7.67 23.05 -4.83
C SER A 154 6.40 23.03 -5.69
N VAL A 155 5.26 22.71 -5.10
CA VAL A 155 3.95 22.75 -5.78
C VAL A 155 3.58 24.19 -6.14
N ARG A 156 3.73 25.15 -5.22
CA ARG A 156 3.48 26.59 -5.51
C ARG A 156 4.37 27.12 -6.63
N LEU A 157 5.66 26.77 -6.63
CA LEU A 157 6.62 27.26 -7.62
C LEU A 157 6.32 26.76 -9.04
N ARG A 158 5.98 25.46 -9.19
CA ARG A 158 5.56 24.91 -10.50
C ARG A 158 4.25 25.52 -10.98
N ASN A 159 3.28 25.70 -10.08
CA ASN A 159 1.92 26.15 -10.41
C ASN A 159 1.78 27.66 -10.64
N PHE A 160 2.90 28.41 -10.69
CA PHE A 160 2.90 29.85 -11.01
C PHE A 160 2.52 30.13 -12.49
N THR A 161 2.81 29.20 -13.40
CA THR A 161 2.53 29.33 -14.84
C THR A 161 1.16 28.77 -15.26
N GLU A 162 0.67 27.74 -14.58
CA GLU A 162 -0.65 27.15 -14.83
C GLU A 162 -1.73 28.05 -14.20
N ARG A 163 -2.56 28.74 -14.99
CA ARG A 163 -3.61 29.62 -14.46
C ARG A 163 -4.93 28.90 -14.22
N ASP A 164 -5.25 27.92 -15.06
CA ASP A 164 -6.60 27.39 -15.20
C ASP A 164 -6.87 26.12 -14.36
N GLY A 165 -5.87 25.62 -13.63
CA GLY A 165 -6.01 24.41 -12.80
C GLY A 165 -4.68 23.82 -12.31
N PHE A 166 -4.66 22.50 -12.21
CA PHE A 166 -3.49 21.63 -12.17
C PHE A 166 -3.59 20.64 -13.34
N SER A 167 -2.62 20.63 -14.25
CA SER A 167 -2.50 19.67 -15.37
C SER A 167 -1.49 18.54 -15.09
N SER A 168 -0.90 18.54 -13.89
CA SER A 168 -0.02 17.48 -13.38
C SER A 168 -0.15 17.32 -11.86
N ASP A 169 -0.07 16.07 -11.39
CA ASP A 169 -0.10 15.75 -9.96
C ASP A 169 1.30 15.71 -9.30
N THR A 170 2.35 16.03 -10.06
CA THR A 170 3.74 15.98 -9.59
C THR A 170 4.00 16.88 -8.38
N GLY A 171 4.46 16.25 -7.30
CA GLY A 171 4.81 16.90 -6.03
C GLY A 171 3.71 16.91 -4.99
N TRP A 172 2.50 16.41 -5.31
CA TRP A 172 1.38 16.34 -4.36
C TRP A 172 0.59 15.02 -4.41
N GLY A 173 0.36 14.45 -5.60
CA GLY A 173 -0.47 13.25 -5.80
C GLY A 173 0.10 11.92 -5.30
N CYS A 174 1.29 11.86 -4.69
CA CYS A 174 2.02 10.60 -4.45
C CYS A 174 1.23 9.56 -3.63
N MET A 175 0.43 9.99 -2.65
CA MET A 175 -0.42 9.08 -1.87
C MET A 175 -1.64 8.60 -2.67
N ILE A 176 -2.20 9.45 -3.54
CA ILE A 176 -3.26 9.03 -4.47
C ILE A 176 -2.72 7.97 -5.43
N ARG A 177 -1.55 8.19 -6.06
CA ARG A 177 -0.91 7.22 -6.95
C ARG A 177 -0.54 5.90 -6.23
N SER A 178 -0.09 5.99 -4.97
CA SER A 178 0.13 4.78 -4.15
C SER A 178 -1.17 4.04 -3.84
N GLY A 179 -2.27 4.75 -3.58
CA GLY A 179 -3.61 4.17 -3.37
C GLY A 179 -4.25 3.61 -4.64
N GLN A 180 -4.08 4.28 -5.78
CA GLN A 180 -4.49 3.76 -7.10
C GLN A 180 -3.70 2.49 -7.44
N SER A 181 -2.40 2.42 -7.14
CA SER A 181 -1.60 1.21 -7.32
C SER A 181 -2.12 0.05 -6.46
N LEU A 182 -2.44 0.31 -5.18
CA LEU A 182 -3.05 -0.66 -4.27
C LEU A 182 -4.40 -1.17 -4.83
N LEU A 183 -5.30 -0.26 -5.24
CA LEU A 183 -6.61 -0.62 -5.78
C LEU A 183 -6.50 -1.37 -7.13
N ALA A 184 -5.65 -0.92 -8.04
CA ALA A 184 -5.44 -1.58 -9.34
C ALA A 184 -4.91 -3.01 -9.16
N ASN A 185 -3.99 -3.23 -8.20
CA ASN A 185 -3.52 -4.58 -7.89
C ASN A 185 -4.58 -5.43 -7.15
N ALA A 186 -5.49 -4.83 -6.37
CA ALA A 186 -6.67 -5.55 -5.87
C ALA A 186 -7.56 -6.06 -7.02
N LEU A 187 -7.75 -5.27 -8.07
CA LEU A 187 -8.54 -5.65 -9.25
C LEU A 187 -7.82 -6.70 -10.10
N VAL A 188 -6.50 -6.63 -10.25
CA VAL A 188 -5.70 -7.71 -10.89
C VAL A 188 -5.82 -9.01 -10.09
N MET A 189 -5.68 -8.95 -8.76
CA MET A 189 -5.84 -10.11 -7.87
C MET A 189 -7.23 -10.75 -7.95
N LEU A 190 -8.27 -9.93 -8.14
CA LEU A 190 -9.67 -10.35 -8.23
C LEU A 190 -10.01 -10.95 -9.61
N HIS A 191 -9.71 -10.23 -10.69
CA HIS A 191 -10.21 -10.56 -12.04
C HIS A 191 -9.23 -11.37 -12.90
N LEU A 192 -7.92 -11.24 -12.65
CA LEU A 192 -6.87 -12.00 -13.36
C LEU A 192 -6.27 -13.12 -12.48
N GLY A 193 -6.31 -12.95 -11.16
CA GLY A 193 -5.78 -13.88 -10.17
C GLY A 193 -4.32 -13.63 -9.78
N ARG A 194 -3.92 -14.11 -8.60
CA ARG A 194 -2.57 -13.88 -8.02
C ARG A 194 -1.44 -14.37 -8.92
N ASP A 195 -1.62 -15.50 -9.61
CA ASP A 195 -0.60 -16.11 -10.46
C ASP A 195 -0.53 -15.52 -11.87
N TRP A 196 -1.42 -14.57 -12.21
CA TRP A 196 -1.33 -13.84 -13.48
C TRP A 196 -0.01 -13.06 -13.58
N ARG A 197 0.59 -13.13 -14.77
CA ARG A 197 1.81 -12.41 -15.15
C ARG A 197 1.57 -11.69 -16.48
N ARG A 198 2.21 -10.53 -16.63
CA ARG A 198 2.17 -9.74 -17.86
C ARG A 198 2.84 -10.50 -19.00
N PRO A 199 2.23 -10.60 -20.19
CA PRO A 199 2.89 -11.23 -21.34
C PRO A 199 4.06 -10.38 -21.83
N HIS A 200 5.29 -10.91 -21.75
CA HIS A 200 6.43 -10.32 -22.45
C HIS A 200 6.40 -10.69 -23.94
N ALA A 201 6.62 -9.72 -24.83
CA ALA A 201 6.61 -9.93 -26.28
C ALA A 201 7.66 -10.94 -26.81
N SER A 202 8.63 -11.32 -25.99
CA SER A 202 9.66 -12.33 -26.26
C SER A 202 9.28 -13.76 -25.88
N SER A 203 8.14 -13.98 -25.21
CA SER A 203 7.68 -15.31 -24.79
C SER A 203 6.64 -15.86 -25.78
N PRO A 204 7.01 -16.78 -26.71
CA PRO A 204 6.03 -17.42 -27.58
C PRO A 204 5.05 -18.25 -26.73
N SER A 205 3.74 -18.07 -26.97
CA SER A 205 2.69 -18.68 -26.16
C SER A 205 2.57 -20.18 -26.40
N SER A 206 3.34 -20.98 -25.66
CA SER A 206 3.08 -22.41 -25.48
C SER A 206 1.76 -22.62 -24.73
N ASP A 207 0.89 -23.46 -25.28
CA ASP A 207 -0.43 -23.87 -24.76
C ASP A 207 -1.51 -22.77 -24.60
N PRO A 208 -2.15 -22.34 -25.70
CA PRO A 208 -3.56 -21.96 -25.65
C PRO A 208 -4.41 -23.22 -25.35
N ARG A 209 -4.60 -23.54 -24.06
CA ARG A 209 -5.40 -24.72 -23.64
C ARG A 209 -6.86 -24.59 -24.13
N PRO A 210 -7.39 -25.52 -24.94
CA PRO A 210 -8.73 -25.37 -25.52
C PRO A 210 -9.89 -25.49 -24.51
N ASP A 211 -9.65 -26.17 -23.37
CA ASP A 211 -10.72 -26.73 -22.53
C ASP A 211 -11.15 -25.83 -21.34
N SER A 212 -10.86 -24.53 -21.40
CA SER A 212 -11.40 -23.56 -20.43
C SER A 212 -12.89 -23.32 -20.72
N PRO A 213 -13.81 -23.47 -19.74
CA PRO A 213 -15.25 -23.38 -19.98
C PRO A 213 -15.65 -21.94 -20.38
N PRO A 214 -16.52 -21.75 -21.38
CA PRO A 214 -16.92 -20.44 -21.86
C PRO A 214 -17.93 -19.80 -20.89
N PHE A 215 -17.45 -19.18 -19.81
CA PHE A 215 -18.29 -18.42 -18.90
C PHE A 215 -17.61 -17.15 -18.37
N THR A 216 -18.38 -16.06 -18.35
CA THR A 216 -17.98 -14.68 -17.99
C THR A 216 -16.89 -14.03 -18.85
N GLN A 217 -17.08 -12.75 -19.11
CA GLN A 217 -16.19 -11.88 -19.88
C GLN A 217 -14.94 -11.56 -19.04
N THR A 218 -13.85 -12.29 -19.26
CA THR A 218 -12.58 -12.10 -18.55
C THR A 218 -12.10 -10.66 -18.76
N GLN A 219 -11.91 -9.89 -17.69
CA GLN A 219 -11.30 -8.56 -17.80
C GLN A 219 -9.86 -8.71 -18.29
N SER A 220 -9.35 -7.75 -19.07
CA SER A 220 -7.93 -7.67 -19.42
C SER A 220 -7.18 -6.70 -18.51
N GLU A 221 -5.84 -6.72 -18.56
CA GLU A 221 -5.00 -5.68 -17.96
C GLU A 221 -5.44 -4.27 -18.39
N ALA A 222 -5.71 -4.09 -19.69
CA ALA A 222 -6.22 -2.83 -20.23
C ALA A 222 -7.64 -2.48 -19.74
N SER A 223 -8.53 -3.47 -19.53
CA SER A 223 -9.85 -3.24 -18.91
C SER A 223 -9.75 -2.78 -17.46
N ILE A 224 -8.69 -3.16 -16.74
CA ILE A 224 -8.43 -2.66 -15.37
C ILE A 224 -7.81 -1.26 -15.44
N LEU A 225 -6.80 -1.06 -16.29
CA LEU A 225 -6.10 0.22 -16.44
C LEU A 225 -7.01 1.36 -16.92
N SER A 226 -7.99 1.08 -17.77
CA SER A 226 -8.94 2.09 -18.25
C SER A 226 -9.75 2.75 -17.14
N LEU A 227 -9.97 2.03 -16.03
CA LEU A 227 -10.66 2.55 -14.84
C LEU A 227 -9.86 3.65 -14.12
N PHE A 228 -8.55 3.78 -14.40
CA PHE A 228 -7.63 4.72 -13.75
C PHE A 228 -7.06 5.80 -14.69
N ALA A 229 -7.45 5.82 -15.97
CA ALA A 229 -6.99 6.82 -16.94
C ALA A 229 -7.15 8.26 -16.41
N ASP A 230 -6.26 9.18 -16.80
CA ASP A 230 -6.17 10.51 -16.18
C ASP A 230 -7.24 11.49 -16.75
N THR A 231 -8.52 11.15 -16.56
CA THR A 231 -9.68 11.91 -17.01
C THR A 231 -10.84 11.86 -16.00
N PRO A 232 -11.72 12.87 -15.92
CA PRO A 232 -12.93 12.82 -15.11
C PRO A 232 -13.91 11.66 -15.43
N LEU A 233 -13.79 11.04 -16.62
CA LEU A 233 -14.64 9.92 -17.05
C LEU A 233 -14.28 8.58 -16.38
N ALA A 234 -13.01 8.37 -16.02
CA ALA A 234 -12.54 7.12 -15.45
C ALA A 234 -12.79 7.08 -13.94
N PRO A 235 -13.46 6.04 -13.40
CA PRO A 235 -14.01 6.03 -12.03
C PRO A 235 -12.96 6.16 -10.93
N PHE A 236 -11.74 5.67 -11.14
CA PHE A 236 -10.63 5.72 -10.18
C PHE A 236 -9.53 6.73 -10.57
N SER A 237 -9.82 7.67 -11.47
CA SER A 237 -8.85 8.67 -11.92
C SER A 237 -8.38 9.63 -10.82
N ILE A 238 -7.27 10.31 -11.09
CA ILE A 238 -6.76 11.39 -10.22
C ILE A 238 -7.83 12.48 -9.99
N HIS A 239 -8.66 12.77 -10.99
CA HIS A 239 -9.79 13.71 -10.91
C HIS A 239 -10.85 13.25 -9.91
N ARG A 240 -11.27 11.98 -9.96
CA ARG A 240 -12.29 11.41 -9.07
C ARG A 240 -11.80 11.33 -7.62
N PHE A 241 -10.55 10.92 -7.40
CA PHE A 241 -9.92 10.95 -6.08
C PHE A 241 -9.86 12.38 -5.49
N VAL A 242 -9.49 13.38 -6.31
CA VAL A 242 -9.40 14.77 -5.84
C VAL A 242 -10.79 15.40 -5.62
N GLN A 243 -11.78 15.05 -6.44
CA GLN A 243 -13.17 15.48 -6.26
C GLN A 243 -13.74 14.98 -4.93
N HIS A 244 -13.61 13.69 -4.63
CA HIS A 244 -14.08 13.10 -3.37
C HIS A 244 -13.25 13.58 -2.17
N GLY A 245 -11.92 13.65 -2.30
CA GLY A 245 -11.06 14.15 -1.22
C GLY A 245 -11.37 15.59 -0.82
N ALA A 246 -11.76 16.45 -1.77
CA ALA A 246 -12.19 17.81 -1.47
C ALA A 246 -13.55 17.84 -0.76
N SER A 247 -14.56 17.09 -1.23
CA SER A 247 -15.92 17.13 -0.67
C SER A 247 -16.09 16.38 0.65
N ALA A 248 -15.44 15.23 0.81
CA ALA A 248 -15.62 14.32 1.95
C ALA A 248 -14.45 14.33 2.94
N CYS A 249 -13.29 14.89 2.59
CA CYS A 249 -12.09 14.89 3.43
C CYS A 249 -11.42 16.27 3.57
N GLY A 250 -12.02 17.35 3.04
CA GLY A 250 -11.45 18.71 3.07
C GLY A 250 -10.05 18.84 2.46
N THR A 251 -9.64 17.87 1.63
CA THR A 251 -8.30 17.77 1.07
C THR A 251 -8.34 18.22 -0.39
N HIS A 252 -7.97 19.47 -0.64
CA HIS A 252 -8.18 20.14 -1.92
C HIS A 252 -7.09 19.82 -2.97
N PRO A 253 -7.36 20.06 -4.27
CA PRO A 253 -6.36 19.99 -5.34
C PRO A 253 -5.00 20.63 -4.96
N GLY A 254 -3.90 19.92 -5.20
CA GLY A 254 -2.54 20.37 -4.84
C GLY A 254 -2.10 20.06 -3.41
N GLN A 255 -3.00 19.66 -2.51
CA GLN A 255 -2.68 19.27 -1.13
C GLN A 255 -2.28 17.80 -1.05
N TRP A 256 -1.54 17.40 0.00
CA TRP A 256 -1.14 16.01 0.21
C TRP A 256 -2.26 15.20 0.87
N PHE A 257 -2.63 14.08 0.25
CA PHE A 257 -3.60 13.14 0.80
C PHE A 257 -2.93 12.24 1.84
N GLY A 258 -3.56 12.06 2.99
CA GLY A 258 -3.15 11.06 3.99
C GLY A 258 -3.82 9.69 3.79
N PRO A 259 -3.29 8.60 4.37
CA PRO A 259 -3.84 7.25 4.30
C PRO A 259 -5.37 7.17 4.46
N SER A 260 -5.93 7.83 5.48
CA SER A 260 -7.38 7.81 5.77
C SER A 260 -8.23 8.50 4.69
N ALA A 261 -7.73 9.58 4.06
CA ALA A 261 -8.42 10.25 2.96
C ALA A 261 -8.39 9.40 1.68
N THR A 262 -7.24 8.80 1.36
CA THR A 262 -7.10 7.85 0.26
C THR A 262 -8.00 6.63 0.43
N ALA A 263 -8.13 6.10 1.64
CA ALA A 263 -9.03 4.99 1.95
C ALA A 263 -10.51 5.35 1.78
N SER A 264 -10.91 6.57 2.18
CA SER A 264 -12.25 7.11 1.94
C SER A 264 -12.56 7.20 0.43
N CYS A 265 -11.62 7.71 -0.37
CA CYS A 265 -11.75 7.78 -1.83
C CYS A 265 -11.92 6.39 -2.45
N ILE A 266 -11.07 5.42 -2.07
CA ILE A 266 -11.19 4.04 -2.60
C ILE A 266 -12.57 3.45 -2.26
N LYS A 267 -13.06 3.64 -1.04
CA LYS A 267 -14.36 3.13 -0.61
C LYS A 267 -15.52 3.67 -1.46
N GLU A 268 -15.62 4.98 -1.60
CA GLU A 268 -16.78 5.59 -2.29
C GLU A 268 -16.74 5.31 -3.78
N LEU A 269 -15.58 5.51 -4.42
CA LEU A 269 -15.43 5.31 -5.87
C LEU A 269 -15.64 3.83 -6.25
N SER A 270 -15.29 2.86 -5.39
CA SER A 270 -15.60 1.44 -5.61
C SER A 270 -17.09 1.12 -5.44
N ALA A 271 -17.82 1.85 -4.57
CA ALA A 271 -19.27 1.69 -4.44
C ALA A 271 -20.04 2.26 -5.65
N GLU A 272 -19.54 3.34 -6.27
CA GLU A 272 -20.05 3.86 -7.54
C GLU A 272 -19.69 2.94 -8.73
N CYS A 273 -18.49 2.35 -8.73
CA CYS A 273 -17.99 1.56 -9.85
C CYS A 273 -18.41 0.07 -9.79
N ALA A 274 -19.66 -0.21 -10.13
CA ALA A 274 -20.19 -1.59 -10.18
C ALA A 274 -19.34 -2.55 -11.06
N ALA A 275 -18.69 -2.04 -12.12
CA ALA A 275 -17.81 -2.81 -13.00
C ALA A 275 -16.53 -3.32 -12.32
N ALA A 276 -16.11 -2.70 -11.21
CA ALA A 276 -14.96 -3.16 -10.43
C ALA A 276 -15.25 -4.47 -9.68
N GLY A 277 -16.51 -4.83 -9.45
CA GLY A 277 -16.92 -6.06 -8.76
C GLY A 277 -16.48 -6.15 -7.29
N LEU A 278 -15.95 -5.07 -6.72
CA LEU A 278 -15.20 -5.03 -5.47
C LEU A 278 -15.92 -4.16 -4.44
N ARG A 279 -16.09 -4.69 -3.22
CA ARG A 279 -16.58 -3.95 -2.06
C ARG A 279 -15.41 -3.49 -1.19
N VAL A 280 -15.61 -2.50 -0.33
CA VAL A 280 -14.54 -1.94 0.50
C VAL A 280 -14.98 -1.75 1.95
N TYR A 281 -14.23 -2.38 2.86
CA TYR A 281 -14.30 -2.16 4.30
C TYR A 281 -13.14 -1.23 4.70
N VAL A 282 -13.39 -0.19 5.51
CA VAL A 282 -12.35 0.77 5.90
C VAL A 282 -12.38 1.04 7.41
N THR A 283 -11.21 1.01 8.05
CA THR A 283 -10.98 1.56 9.39
C THR A 283 -10.02 2.76 9.31
N PRO A 284 -10.55 3.99 9.20
CA PRO A 284 -9.71 5.17 9.05
C PRO A 284 -9.10 5.55 10.41
N SER A 285 -7.82 5.21 10.60
CA SER A 285 -7.04 5.44 11.84
C SER A 285 -7.22 4.40 12.96
N ALA A 286 -7.67 3.17 12.63
CA ALA A 286 -7.94 2.09 13.60
C ALA A 286 -7.44 0.71 13.12
N SER A 287 -6.97 -0.10 14.09
CA SER A 287 -6.48 -1.47 13.90
C SER A 287 -7.53 -2.55 14.14
N GLU A 288 -8.70 -2.15 14.65
CA GLU A 288 -9.82 -3.02 15.01
C GLU A 288 -10.67 -3.34 13.77
N VAL A 289 -10.93 -4.60 13.51
CA VAL A 289 -11.85 -5.06 12.45
C VAL A 289 -13.03 -5.77 13.10
N TYR A 290 -14.23 -5.31 12.80
CA TYR A 290 -15.47 -5.83 13.37
C TYR A 290 -16.15 -6.78 12.38
N GLU A 291 -16.35 -8.04 12.79
CA GLU A 291 -16.81 -9.11 11.92
C GLU A 291 -18.26 -8.90 11.46
N ASP A 292 -19.15 -8.43 12.34
CA ASP A 292 -20.51 -8.06 11.97
C ASP A 292 -20.54 -6.94 10.90
N LYS A 293 -19.71 -5.91 11.06
CA LYS A 293 -19.56 -4.78 10.13
C LYS A 293 -18.95 -5.22 8.80
N PHE A 294 -17.93 -6.09 8.84
CA PHE A 294 -17.35 -6.72 7.65
C PHE A 294 -18.40 -7.55 6.90
N ARG A 295 -19.09 -8.47 7.57
CA ARG A 295 -20.12 -9.33 6.96
C ARG A 295 -21.31 -8.51 6.42
N ASN A 296 -21.72 -7.44 7.11
CA ASN A 296 -22.75 -6.53 6.63
C ASN A 296 -22.37 -5.80 5.33
N ILE A 297 -21.09 -5.48 5.15
CA ILE A 297 -20.54 -4.89 3.91
C ILE A 297 -20.31 -5.97 2.84
N ALA A 298 -19.86 -7.16 3.19
CA ALA A 298 -19.48 -8.22 2.25
C ALA A 298 -20.66 -9.02 1.68
N ARG A 299 -21.73 -9.25 2.47
CA ARG A 299 -22.87 -10.12 2.11
C ARG A 299 -23.54 -9.75 0.79
N ALA A 300 -23.78 -10.72 -0.07
CA ALA A 300 -24.38 -10.53 -1.38
C ALA A 300 -25.69 -9.72 -1.33
N SER A 301 -26.59 -10.02 -0.39
CA SER A 301 -27.82 -9.24 -0.15
C SER A 301 -28.21 -9.24 1.34
N ALA A 302 -29.42 -8.75 1.66
CA ALA A 302 -29.97 -8.86 3.01
C ALA A 302 -30.33 -10.31 3.42
N THR A 303 -30.54 -11.20 2.45
CA THR A 303 -30.94 -12.61 2.64
C THR A 303 -29.87 -13.60 2.18
N ASP A 304 -29.00 -13.22 1.25
CA ASP A 304 -27.83 -14.00 0.82
C ASP A 304 -26.59 -13.51 1.57
N LEU A 305 -26.14 -14.33 2.53
CA LEU A 305 -24.98 -14.05 3.39
C LEU A 305 -23.64 -14.35 2.71
N THR A 306 -23.63 -14.85 1.47
CA THR A 306 -22.39 -15.15 0.73
C THR A 306 -21.51 -13.92 0.63
N ILE A 307 -20.27 -14.02 1.12
CA ILE A 307 -19.25 -12.98 0.99
C ILE A 307 -19.04 -12.68 -0.51
N LYS A 308 -19.13 -11.41 -0.88
CA LYS A 308 -18.59 -10.89 -2.14
C LYS A 308 -17.17 -10.36 -1.92
N PRO A 309 -16.32 -10.36 -2.96
CA PRO A 309 -14.98 -9.79 -2.91
C PRO A 309 -14.93 -8.43 -2.23
N THR A 310 -14.24 -8.39 -1.09
CA THR A 310 -14.18 -7.21 -0.21
C THR A 310 -12.72 -6.89 0.12
N LEU A 311 -12.29 -5.69 -0.26
CA LEU A 311 -11.01 -5.12 0.12
C LEU A 311 -11.12 -4.48 1.51
N ILE A 312 -10.42 -5.03 2.49
CA ILE A 312 -10.21 -4.47 3.81
C ILE A 312 -9.06 -3.46 3.71
N LEU A 313 -9.30 -2.22 4.12
CA LEU A 313 -8.33 -1.12 4.15
C LEU A 313 -8.16 -0.59 5.57
N LEU A 314 -6.98 -0.81 6.15
CA LEU A 314 -6.67 -0.43 7.52
C LEU A 314 -5.71 0.77 7.52
N GLY A 315 -6.21 1.96 7.90
CA GLY A 315 -5.37 3.13 8.12
C GLY A 315 -4.75 3.04 9.52
N ILE A 316 -3.46 2.73 9.62
CA ILE A 316 -2.79 2.41 10.90
C ILE A 316 -1.59 3.33 11.11
N ARG A 317 -1.30 3.65 12.38
CA ARG A 317 -0.05 4.33 12.80
C ARG A 317 0.76 3.49 13.79
N LEU A 318 1.88 2.92 13.34
CA LEU A 318 2.71 1.99 14.12
C LEU A 318 3.80 2.64 15.00
N GLY A 319 3.71 3.96 15.24
CA GLY A 319 4.66 4.72 16.05
C GLY A 319 4.64 6.23 15.79
N LEU A 320 5.52 6.98 16.46
CA LEU A 320 5.60 8.43 16.32
C LEU A 320 6.38 8.82 15.06
N ASP A 321 7.71 8.65 15.04
CA ASP A 321 8.59 9.04 13.92
C ASP A 321 9.07 7.86 13.04
N ARG A 322 8.93 6.64 13.57
CA ARG A 322 9.35 5.35 13.00
C ARG A 322 8.40 4.25 13.47
N ILE A 323 8.39 3.13 12.76
CA ILE A 323 7.66 1.91 13.16
C ILE A 323 8.30 1.33 14.42
N THR A 324 7.49 1.12 15.47
CA THR A 324 7.95 0.57 16.76
C THR A 324 8.38 -0.91 16.57
N PRO A 325 9.58 -1.32 17.05
CA PRO A 325 10.13 -2.67 16.81
C PRO A 325 9.20 -3.85 17.13
N VAL A 326 8.33 -3.69 18.13
CA VAL A 326 7.36 -4.73 18.56
C VAL A 326 6.36 -5.14 17.46
N TYR A 327 6.17 -4.29 16.43
CA TYR A 327 5.29 -4.53 15.28
C TYR A 327 6.03 -5.06 14.05
N HIS A 328 7.37 -5.17 14.06
CA HIS A 328 8.15 -5.44 12.84
C HIS A 328 7.85 -6.83 12.25
N GLU A 329 7.73 -7.86 13.09
CA GLU A 329 7.37 -9.20 12.64
C GLU A 329 5.92 -9.28 12.12
N ALA A 330 4.98 -8.58 12.76
CA ALA A 330 3.59 -8.54 12.30
C ALA A 330 3.42 -7.77 10.98
N LEU A 331 4.21 -6.70 10.76
CA LEU A 331 4.22 -5.99 9.48
C LEU A 331 4.86 -6.81 8.35
N LYS A 332 5.98 -7.50 8.61
CA LYS A 332 6.56 -8.46 7.65
C LYS A 332 5.56 -9.57 7.31
N SER A 333 4.91 -10.14 8.32
CA SER A 333 3.86 -11.16 8.15
C SER A 333 2.68 -10.68 7.30
N SER A 334 2.29 -9.40 7.40
CA SER A 334 1.18 -8.86 6.59
C SER A 334 1.40 -8.95 5.07
N LEU A 335 2.64 -9.11 4.60
CA LEU A 335 2.99 -9.33 3.18
C LEU A 335 3.12 -10.81 2.80
N THR A 336 3.07 -11.74 3.76
CA THR A 336 3.13 -13.20 3.52
C THR A 336 1.75 -13.86 3.46
N TYR A 337 0.67 -13.13 3.75
CA TYR A 337 -0.70 -13.64 3.69
C TYR A 337 -1.19 -13.69 2.23
N PRO A 338 -1.83 -14.77 1.74
CA PRO A 338 -2.38 -14.85 0.38
C PRO A 338 -3.39 -13.74 0.04
N GLN A 339 -4.06 -13.20 1.07
CA GLN A 339 -5.00 -12.09 0.96
C GLN A 339 -4.31 -10.72 0.84
N SER A 340 -2.99 -10.62 0.94
CA SER A 340 -2.27 -9.35 1.02
C SER A 340 -2.31 -8.56 -0.29
N ILE A 341 -2.80 -7.31 -0.21
CA ILE A 341 -2.75 -6.31 -1.28
C ILE A 341 -1.67 -5.26 -0.97
N GLY A 342 -0.77 -5.54 -0.02
CA GLY A 342 0.37 -4.68 0.28
C GLY A 342 0.00 -3.45 1.11
N ILE A 343 0.90 -2.46 1.09
CA ILE A 343 0.87 -1.31 1.99
C ILE A 343 1.11 -0.03 1.19
N ALA A 344 0.16 0.89 1.14
CA ALA A 344 0.37 2.23 0.59
C ALA A 344 0.67 3.22 1.74
N GLY A 345 1.76 3.97 1.68
CA GLY A 345 2.10 4.91 2.75
C GLY A 345 3.49 5.52 2.68
N GLY A 346 3.76 6.41 3.62
CA GLY A 346 5.00 7.19 3.66
C GLY A 346 4.79 8.59 4.20
N ARG A 347 5.80 9.44 4.02
CA ARG A 347 5.82 10.82 4.53
C ARG A 347 5.06 11.74 3.56
N PRO A 348 4.64 12.94 4.00
CA PRO A 348 4.18 14.00 3.11
C PRO A 348 5.17 14.22 1.95
N SER A 349 4.64 14.20 0.72
CA SER A 349 5.43 14.24 -0.54
C SER A 349 6.45 13.10 -0.75
N SER A 350 6.33 11.99 -0.03
CA SER A 350 7.19 10.79 -0.16
C SER A 350 6.41 9.53 0.25
N SER A 351 5.38 9.19 -0.53
CA SER A 351 4.55 7.98 -0.35
C SER A 351 4.87 6.92 -1.40
N HIS A 352 4.83 5.66 -1.00
CA HIS A 352 5.19 4.51 -1.84
C HIS A 352 4.16 3.39 -1.66
N TYR A 353 4.14 2.44 -2.59
CA TYR A 353 3.31 1.24 -2.49
C TYR A 353 4.21 0.00 -2.31
N PHE A 354 4.32 -0.48 -1.06
CA PHE A 354 5.12 -1.63 -0.67
C PHE A 354 4.36 -2.93 -0.97
N ILE A 355 4.98 -3.82 -1.76
CA ILE A 355 4.35 -5.04 -2.30
C ILE A 355 5.04 -6.33 -1.87
N GLY A 356 6.23 -6.24 -1.26
CA GLY A 356 6.97 -7.42 -0.81
C GLY A 356 8.05 -7.11 0.20
N CYS A 357 8.68 -8.14 0.74
CA CYS A 357 9.84 -8.02 1.62
C CYS A 357 10.79 -9.22 1.53
N GLN A 358 12.06 -8.99 1.82
CA GLN A 358 13.04 -10.03 2.13
C GLN A 358 13.75 -9.62 3.41
N GLY A 359 13.59 -10.41 4.48
CA GLY A 359 14.00 -9.99 5.82
C GLY A 359 13.38 -8.62 6.18
N ASP A 360 14.21 -7.66 6.54
CA ASP A 360 13.81 -6.29 6.90
C ASP A 360 13.75 -5.30 5.72
N LEU A 361 14.07 -5.73 4.50
CA LEU A 361 13.99 -4.91 3.28
C LEU A 361 12.59 -5.04 2.68
N PHE A 362 11.86 -3.93 2.54
CA PHE A 362 10.54 -3.88 1.93
C PHE A 362 10.66 -3.33 0.50
N PHE A 363 10.20 -4.09 -0.48
CA PHE A 363 10.19 -3.71 -1.90
C PHE A 363 8.95 -2.88 -2.24
N TYR A 364 9.12 -1.83 -3.04
CA TYR A 364 8.04 -0.90 -3.35
C TYR A 364 8.04 -0.39 -4.79
N LEU A 365 6.82 -0.05 -5.25
CA LEU A 365 6.58 0.74 -6.43
C LEU A 365 6.59 2.23 -6.05
N ASP A 366 7.28 3.04 -6.84
CA ASP A 366 7.67 4.42 -6.53
C ASP A 366 6.94 5.43 -7.42
N PRO A 367 5.94 6.19 -6.93
CA PRO A 367 5.12 7.04 -7.79
C PRO A 367 5.85 8.30 -8.29
N HIS A 368 7.06 8.60 -7.83
CA HIS A 368 7.65 9.94 -7.95
C HIS A 368 8.26 10.31 -9.32
N GLU A 369 8.07 9.49 -10.35
CA GLU A 369 8.49 9.75 -11.73
C GLU A 369 7.31 10.32 -12.56
N THR A 370 7.51 11.45 -13.25
CA THR A 370 6.43 12.07 -14.04
C THR A 370 6.38 11.53 -15.47
N ARG A 371 5.24 10.94 -15.85
CA ARG A 371 4.95 10.42 -17.20
C ARG A 371 3.84 11.22 -17.89
N PRO A 372 3.68 11.14 -19.22
CA PRO A 372 2.48 11.65 -19.89
C PRO A 372 1.21 10.98 -19.36
N ALA A 373 0.09 11.71 -19.33
CA ALA A 373 -1.22 11.23 -18.93
C ALA A 373 -1.63 9.92 -19.64
N LEU A 374 -2.12 8.96 -18.87
CA LEU A 374 -2.72 7.74 -19.41
C LEU A 374 -4.04 8.13 -20.09
N GLN A 375 -4.10 7.97 -21.41
CA GLN A 375 -5.26 8.37 -22.21
C GLN A 375 -6.47 7.48 -21.91
N HIS A 376 -7.67 8.00 -22.12
CA HIS A 376 -8.92 7.24 -21.97
C HIS A 376 -9.43 6.81 -23.33
N HIS A 377 -9.23 5.54 -23.65
CA HIS A 377 -9.86 4.88 -24.79
C HIS A 377 -11.29 4.41 -24.44
N ALA A 378 -12.16 4.33 -25.44
CA ALA A 378 -13.56 3.96 -25.22
C ALA A 378 -13.75 2.43 -25.21
N ASP A 379 -12.98 1.73 -26.03
CA ASP A 379 -12.78 0.28 -25.91
C ASP A 379 -11.40 0.02 -25.26
N PRO A 380 -11.32 -0.73 -24.14
CA PRO A 380 -10.05 -1.12 -23.55
C PRO A 380 -9.11 -1.91 -24.49
N ASN A 381 -9.59 -2.44 -25.61
CA ASN A 381 -8.74 -3.07 -26.62
C ASN A 381 -7.95 -2.07 -27.50
N GLU A 382 -8.21 -0.77 -27.40
CA GLU A 382 -7.48 0.28 -28.12
C GLU A 382 -6.15 0.68 -27.44
N TYR A 383 -5.89 0.25 -26.20
CA TYR A 383 -4.63 0.54 -25.49
C TYR A 383 -3.43 -0.14 -26.17
N THR A 384 -2.40 0.66 -26.45
CA THR A 384 -1.13 0.18 -27.00
C THR A 384 -0.24 -0.47 -25.94
N GLU A 385 0.65 -1.37 -26.37
CA GLU A 385 1.69 -1.97 -25.50
C GLU A 385 2.57 -0.87 -24.88
N GLU A 386 2.88 0.16 -25.65
CA GLU A 386 3.61 1.35 -25.20
C GLU A 386 2.88 2.07 -24.05
N GLU A 387 1.57 2.34 -24.19
CA GLU A 387 0.78 2.98 -23.12
C GLU A 387 0.70 2.11 -21.86
N ILE A 388 0.41 0.81 -22.02
CA ILE A 388 0.32 -0.13 -20.91
C ILE A 388 1.67 -0.20 -20.19
N SER A 389 2.79 -0.31 -20.91
CA SER A 389 4.14 -0.37 -20.32
C SER A 389 4.46 0.83 -19.41
N THR A 390 3.83 2.00 -19.60
CA THR A 390 3.99 3.15 -18.70
C THR A 390 3.49 2.92 -17.27
N CYS A 391 2.72 1.86 -17.06
CA CYS A 391 2.13 1.43 -15.79
C CYS A 391 2.87 0.23 -15.16
N HIS A 392 4.08 -0.14 -15.64
CA HIS A 392 4.85 -1.28 -15.13
C HIS A 392 6.33 -0.93 -14.91
N THR A 393 7.01 -1.68 -14.04
CA THR A 393 8.48 -1.58 -13.94
C THR A 393 9.13 -2.83 -13.35
N ARG A 394 10.20 -3.28 -14.01
CA ARG A 394 11.16 -4.26 -13.49
C ARG A 394 12.14 -3.66 -12.47
N ARG A 395 12.19 -2.33 -12.32
CA ARG A 395 13.16 -1.65 -11.45
C ARG A 395 12.81 -1.86 -9.97
N LEU A 396 13.43 -2.87 -9.37
CA LEU A 396 13.42 -3.04 -7.92
C LEU A 396 13.94 -1.77 -7.20
N ARG A 397 13.21 -1.39 -6.15
CA ARG A 397 13.62 -0.46 -5.10
C ARG A 397 13.27 -1.07 -3.75
N GLY A 398 14.00 -0.72 -2.70
CA GLY A 398 13.78 -1.30 -1.38
C GLY A 398 14.17 -0.37 -0.23
N LEU A 399 13.37 -0.36 0.84
CA LEU A 399 13.57 0.45 2.04
C LEU A 399 13.65 -0.46 3.27
N ARG A 400 14.57 -0.21 4.21
CA ARG A 400 14.60 -0.96 5.47
C ARG A 400 13.43 -0.53 6.36
N ILE A 401 12.81 -1.47 7.08
CA ILE A 401 11.70 -1.20 8.01
C ILE A 401 11.97 -0.11 9.06
N SER A 402 13.24 0.08 9.43
CA SER A 402 13.70 1.15 10.34
C SER A 402 13.68 2.57 9.75
N GLU A 403 13.46 2.71 8.43
CA GLU A 403 13.36 3.96 7.68
C GLU A 403 11.93 4.29 7.20
N MET A 404 11.08 3.27 7.09
CA MET A 404 9.66 3.41 6.73
C MET A 404 8.92 4.37 7.68
N ASP A 405 7.90 5.04 7.15
CA ASP A 405 7.01 5.87 7.96
C ASP A 405 6.05 5.01 8.79
N PRO A 406 5.73 5.36 10.04
CA PRO A 406 4.74 4.63 10.82
C PRO A 406 3.29 4.79 10.32
N SER A 407 2.97 5.80 9.50
CA SER A 407 1.61 6.04 8.98
C SER A 407 1.39 5.35 7.62
N MET A 408 0.41 4.45 7.56
CA MET A 408 0.24 3.57 6.40
C MET A 408 -1.21 3.07 6.22
N LEU A 409 -1.53 2.66 5.00
CA LEU A 409 -2.77 2.02 4.59
C LEU A 409 -2.47 0.57 4.17
N ILE A 410 -2.89 -0.41 4.97
CA ILE A 410 -2.66 -1.84 4.72
C ILE A 410 -3.90 -2.44 4.05
N GLY A 411 -3.72 -3.16 2.94
CA GLY A 411 -4.80 -3.76 2.15
C GLY A 411 -4.85 -5.29 2.26
N PHE A 412 -6.06 -5.85 2.44
CA PHE A 412 -6.31 -7.29 2.32
C PHE A 412 -7.57 -7.58 1.51
N LEU A 413 -7.51 -8.46 0.52
CA LEU A 413 -8.65 -8.88 -0.29
C LEU A 413 -9.21 -10.21 0.25
N ILE A 414 -10.47 -10.19 0.67
CA ILE A 414 -11.23 -11.38 1.07
C ILE A 414 -12.23 -11.69 -0.05
N LYS A 415 -12.05 -12.81 -0.77
CA LYS A 415 -12.96 -13.18 -1.87
C LYS A 415 -14.20 -13.93 -1.38
N ASP A 416 -14.04 -14.75 -0.34
CA ASP A 416 -15.02 -15.71 0.17
C ASP A 416 -14.82 -16.02 1.68
N GLU A 417 -15.60 -16.97 2.19
CA GLU A 417 -15.57 -17.41 3.60
C GLU A 417 -14.27 -18.14 3.99
N GLN A 418 -13.63 -18.84 3.04
CA GLN A 418 -12.37 -19.54 3.30
C GLN A 418 -11.21 -18.55 3.41
N ASP A 419 -11.17 -17.51 2.57
CA ASP A 419 -10.25 -16.39 2.73
C ASP A 419 -10.44 -15.67 4.08
N TRP A 420 -11.69 -15.48 4.52
CA TRP A 420 -12.00 -14.79 5.78
C TRP A 420 -11.43 -15.55 6.99
N GLU A 421 -11.71 -16.85 7.10
CA GLU A 421 -11.18 -17.67 8.20
C GLU A 421 -9.66 -17.89 8.10
N ASP A 422 -9.09 -18.01 6.89
CA ASP A 422 -7.64 -18.11 6.70
C ASP A 422 -6.92 -16.83 7.13
N TRP A 423 -7.42 -15.67 6.75
CA TRP A 423 -6.91 -14.36 7.16
C TRP A 423 -7.04 -14.14 8.68
N LYS A 424 -8.22 -14.41 9.26
CA LYS A 424 -8.41 -14.35 10.72
C LYS A 424 -7.47 -15.29 11.46
N ARG A 425 -7.18 -16.48 10.92
CA ARG A 425 -6.25 -17.44 11.54
C ARG A 425 -4.81 -16.92 11.50
N ARG A 426 -4.32 -16.46 10.35
CA ARG A 426 -2.96 -15.89 10.19
C ARG A 426 -2.69 -14.71 11.12
N ILE A 427 -3.68 -13.82 11.32
CA ILE A 427 -3.57 -12.71 12.28
C ILE A 427 -3.41 -13.21 13.72
N ARG A 428 -4.09 -14.29 14.11
CA ARG A 428 -3.96 -14.90 15.45
C ARG A 428 -2.64 -15.68 15.63
N GLU A 429 -2.10 -16.23 14.54
CA GLU A 429 -0.84 -16.99 14.52
C GLU A 429 0.42 -16.09 14.42
N VAL A 430 0.25 -14.76 14.35
CA VAL A 430 1.35 -13.82 14.14
C VAL A 430 2.30 -13.72 15.35
N LYS A 431 3.61 -13.64 15.09
CA LYS A 431 4.63 -13.47 16.13
C LYS A 431 4.80 -12.00 16.51
N GLY A 432 5.01 -11.72 17.79
CA GLY A 432 5.17 -10.36 18.32
C GLY A 432 3.82 -9.71 18.66
N LYS A 433 3.73 -8.37 18.59
CA LYS A 433 2.47 -7.66 18.81
C LYS A 433 1.73 -7.50 17.48
N ALA A 434 0.50 -8.00 17.43
CA ALA A 434 -0.37 -7.86 16.26
C ALA A 434 -0.61 -6.38 15.89
N ILE A 435 -0.78 -6.13 14.58
CA ILE A 435 -1.13 -4.82 14.00
C ILE A 435 -2.58 -4.75 13.51
N VAL A 436 -3.31 -5.86 13.58
CA VAL A 436 -4.74 -5.99 13.31
C VAL A 436 -5.35 -6.82 14.42
N SER A 437 -6.52 -6.42 14.92
CA SER A 437 -7.28 -7.16 15.92
C SER A 437 -8.70 -7.36 15.40
N VAL A 438 -9.20 -8.60 15.38
CA VAL A 438 -10.57 -8.91 14.91
C VAL A 438 -11.47 -9.17 16.10
N PHE A 439 -12.66 -8.56 16.10
CA PHE A 439 -13.67 -8.65 17.14
C PHE A 439 -15.03 -8.99 16.52
N ASP A 440 -15.87 -9.73 17.25
CA ASP A 440 -17.17 -10.18 16.72
C ASP A 440 -18.12 -9.03 16.37
N LYS A 441 -18.07 -7.93 17.15
CA LYS A 441 -18.99 -6.79 17.05
C LYS A 441 -18.31 -5.46 17.36
N GLU A 442 -18.76 -4.41 16.70
CA GLU A 442 -18.41 -3.03 17.05
C GLU A 442 -19.04 -2.65 18.42
N PRO A 443 -18.28 -2.04 19.36
CA PRO A 443 -18.84 -1.61 20.63
C PRO A 443 -19.90 -0.52 20.42
N PRO A 444 -21.02 -0.53 21.17
CA PRO A 444 -22.07 0.47 21.02
C PRO A 444 -21.52 1.87 21.34
N VAL A 445 -21.91 2.86 20.52
CA VAL A 445 -21.45 4.25 20.66
C VAL A 445 -21.86 4.77 22.05
N PRO A 446 -20.94 5.39 22.82
CA PRO A 446 -21.27 6.02 24.10
C PRO A 446 -22.36 7.09 23.92
N GLY A 447 -23.58 6.77 24.33
CA GLY A 447 -24.78 7.58 24.12
C GLY A 447 -25.96 6.85 23.45
N GLU A 448 -25.71 5.76 22.71
CA GLU A 448 -26.79 4.97 22.05
C GLU A 448 -27.26 3.76 22.87
N THR A 449 -26.61 3.47 24.01
CA THR A 449 -27.11 2.47 24.96
C THR A 449 -28.39 2.98 25.64
N LYS A 450 -29.53 2.54 25.10
CA LYS A 450 -30.83 2.53 25.79
C LYS A 450 -30.61 2.04 27.24
N GLU A 451 -31.00 2.84 28.22
CA GLU A 451 -30.64 2.64 29.63
C GLU A 451 -30.86 1.20 30.08
N ARG A 452 -29.79 0.51 30.52
CA ARG A 452 -29.90 -0.88 30.99
C ARG A 452 -30.59 -0.87 32.35
N LYS A 453 -31.90 -1.13 32.33
CA LYS A 453 -32.85 -1.08 33.46
C LYS A 453 -32.64 -2.15 34.55
N GLU A 454 -31.40 -2.63 34.68
CA GLU A 454 -30.93 -3.69 35.59
C GLU A 454 -29.75 -3.20 36.46
N ALA A 455 -29.13 -2.06 36.13
CA ALA A 455 -27.93 -1.54 36.80
C ALA A 455 -28.22 -0.60 37.99
N VAL A 456 -29.37 -0.78 38.66
CA VAL A 456 -29.84 0.10 39.76
C VAL A 456 -30.14 -0.69 41.05
N ASP A 457 -29.88 -2.01 41.06
CA ASP A 457 -30.26 -2.93 42.15
C ASP A 457 -29.05 -3.47 42.95
N GLU A 458 -27.84 -2.94 42.69
CA GLU A 458 -26.58 -3.30 43.38
C GLU A 458 -25.92 -2.09 44.08
N VAL A 459 -26.71 -1.13 44.57
CA VAL A 459 -26.23 -0.05 45.46
C VAL A 459 -26.74 -0.30 46.88
N GLN A 460 -26.09 -1.22 47.59
CA GLN A 460 -26.30 -1.37 49.03
C GLN A 460 -25.66 -0.16 49.74
N THR A 461 -26.49 0.68 50.35
CA THR A 461 -26.03 1.64 51.35
C THR A 461 -25.57 0.87 52.58
N PHE A 462 -24.35 1.14 53.03
CA PHE A 462 -23.94 0.80 54.39
C PHE A 462 -24.42 1.94 55.29
N ASP A 463 -25.39 1.63 56.13
CA ASP A 463 -25.82 2.51 57.22
C ASP A 463 -24.89 2.24 58.42
N ASP A 464 -24.26 3.30 58.95
CA ASP A 464 -23.48 3.29 60.20
C ASP A 464 -23.98 4.45 61.10
N GLU A 465 -25.00 4.18 61.91
CA GLU A 465 -25.35 4.87 63.17
C GLU A 465 -24.77 3.98 64.30
N ASP A 466 -24.21 4.39 65.46
CA ASP A 466 -24.24 5.62 66.29
C ASP A 466 -22.79 5.96 66.79
N GLU A 467 -22.42 6.76 67.81
CA GLU A 467 -23.08 7.33 69.02
C GLU A 467 -22.30 8.59 69.56
N GLU A 468 -22.69 9.18 70.70
CA GLU A 468 -22.47 10.60 71.10
C GLU A 468 -21.32 10.92 72.13
N ASP A 469 -20.92 12.21 72.20
CA ASP A 469 -20.38 13.03 73.34
C ASP A 469 -19.10 12.58 74.13
N ASP A 470 -18.35 13.39 74.94
CA ASP A 470 -18.53 14.74 75.51
C ASP A 470 -17.20 15.47 75.93
N GLU A 471 -17.33 16.75 76.35
CA GLU A 471 -16.59 17.61 77.33
C GLU A 471 -15.05 17.88 77.32
N THR A 472 -14.76 19.17 77.05
CA THR A 472 -13.81 20.18 77.63
C THR A 472 -12.60 19.86 78.54
N VAL A 473 -11.56 20.75 78.49
CA VAL A 473 -11.00 21.55 79.62
C VAL A 473 -9.85 22.49 79.14
N THR A 474 -9.39 23.45 79.95
CA THR A 474 -8.82 24.75 79.51
C THR A 474 -7.34 25.09 79.87
N VAL A 475 -6.69 25.82 78.94
CA VAL A 475 -5.76 26.98 79.14
C VAL A 475 -4.40 26.81 79.87
N THR A 476 -3.32 27.15 79.15
CA THR A 476 -2.24 28.12 79.50
C THR A 476 -1.25 28.24 78.32
N GLY A 477 -0.65 29.40 77.95
CA GLY A 477 -0.93 30.80 78.31
C GLY A 477 0.27 31.74 78.05
N LYS A 478 0.09 32.78 77.21
CA LYS A 478 1.02 33.93 76.95
C LYS A 478 2.35 33.58 76.21
N GLU A 479 2.96 34.41 75.37
CA GLU A 479 2.59 35.70 74.70
C GLU A 479 3.37 35.78 73.33
N ASP A 480 3.58 36.86 72.55
CA ASP A 480 3.62 38.32 72.82
C ASP A 480 3.41 39.20 71.54
N GLU A 481 3.73 40.50 71.64
CA GLU A 481 3.75 41.63 70.67
C GLU A 481 4.51 41.43 69.30
N GLN A 482 4.39 42.26 68.23
CA GLN A 482 3.71 43.57 67.99
C GLN A 482 3.44 43.90 66.48
N ALA A 483 2.41 44.75 66.23
CA ALA A 483 2.29 45.86 65.23
C ALA A 483 2.48 45.73 63.67
N ARG A 484 1.67 46.55 62.96
CA ARG A 484 1.78 47.06 61.55
C ARG A 484 2.19 48.59 61.61
N PRO A 485 2.02 49.55 60.64
CA PRO A 485 1.45 49.53 59.26
C PRO A 485 2.03 50.52 58.17
N GLU A 486 1.35 50.57 57.00
CA GLU A 486 1.03 51.74 56.11
C GLU A 486 2.05 52.52 55.21
N GLY A 487 1.50 53.23 54.19
CA GLY A 487 2.12 54.06 53.13
C GLY A 487 1.98 53.47 51.71
N GLU A 488 1.06 53.89 50.80
CA GLU A 488 0.95 55.15 49.99
C GLU A 488 2.14 55.38 49.03
N GLY A 489 2.03 55.79 47.75
CA GLY A 489 0.95 56.10 46.76
C GLY A 489 1.50 55.86 45.33
N ASP A 490 0.95 56.25 44.18
CA ASP A 490 -0.18 57.14 43.81
C ASP A 490 -0.86 56.64 42.50
N GLU A 491 -2.02 57.21 42.15
CA GLU A 491 -2.74 56.96 40.88
C GLU A 491 -2.30 57.91 39.74
N ASP A 492 -2.69 57.61 38.49
CA ASP A 492 -3.25 58.66 37.61
C ASP A 492 -4.24 58.09 36.57
N VAL A 493 -5.31 58.83 36.28
CA VAL A 493 -6.42 58.44 35.39
C VAL A 493 -6.94 59.65 34.63
N ILE A 494 -6.95 59.57 33.28
CA ILE A 494 -7.67 60.53 32.42
C ILE A 494 -8.65 59.78 31.52
N LYS A 495 -9.82 60.39 31.29
CA LYS A 495 -11.05 59.75 30.80
C LYS A 495 -11.87 60.76 29.98
N VAL A 496 -12.66 60.27 29.01
CA VAL A 496 -13.63 61.01 28.17
C VAL A 496 -13.05 62.15 27.29
N ASP A 497 -13.69 62.62 26.21
CA ASP A 497 -15.14 62.76 25.98
C ASP A 497 -15.64 62.64 24.52
N HIS A 498 -16.97 62.65 24.36
CA HIS A 498 -17.73 62.52 23.12
C HIS A 498 -17.79 63.79 22.24
N LYS A 499 -17.99 63.61 20.93
CA LYS A 499 -19.13 64.22 20.22
C LYS A 499 -19.54 63.46 18.95
N ALA A 500 -20.68 63.83 18.35
CA ALA A 500 -21.39 63.08 17.30
C ALA A 500 -22.03 64.02 16.25
N GLU A 501 -22.90 63.45 15.41
CA GLU A 501 -23.82 64.06 14.43
C GLU A 501 -23.30 64.31 13.00
N GLY A 502 -24.18 64.06 12.02
CA GLY A 502 -23.92 64.09 10.57
C GLY A 502 -24.85 63.12 9.83
N GLU A 503 -25.96 63.61 9.27
CA GLU A 503 -27.06 62.79 8.72
C GLU A 503 -26.98 62.54 7.21
N GLY A 504 -27.78 61.58 6.72
CA GLY A 504 -28.14 61.41 5.29
C GLY A 504 -27.56 60.15 4.63
N GLN A 505 -28.29 59.42 3.78
CA GLN A 505 -29.70 59.54 3.40
C GLN A 505 -30.24 58.16 2.96
N SER A 506 -31.56 58.02 2.80
CA SER A 506 -32.23 56.77 2.44
C SER A 506 -32.02 56.35 0.99
N ASP A 507 -32.19 55.06 0.69
CA ASP A 507 -33.28 54.64 -0.20
C ASP A 507 -33.66 53.16 -0.02
N THR A 508 -34.96 52.92 0.17
CA THR A 508 -35.58 51.58 0.24
C THR A 508 -36.70 51.53 -0.78
N ILE A 509 -36.60 50.66 -1.79
CA ILE A 509 -37.68 50.45 -2.76
C ILE A 509 -38.34 49.08 -2.53
N HIS A 510 -39.54 49.12 -1.97
CA HIS A 510 -40.51 48.03 -1.98
C HIS A 510 -41.56 48.29 -3.07
N VAL A 511 -41.53 47.54 -4.18
CA VAL A 511 -42.71 47.00 -4.92
C VAL A 511 -42.20 45.81 -5.74
N GLY A 512 -42.82 44.64 -5.80
CA GLY A 512 -44.00 44.11 -5.10
C GLY A 512 -44.24 42.66 -5.52
N LEU A 513 -45.16 41.95 -4.86
CA LEU A 513 -45.66 40.67 -5.41
C LEU A 513 -46.66 40.95 -6.53
N ASP A 514 -46.72 40.05 -7.51
CA ASP A 514 -47.97 39.75 -8.19
C ASP A 514 -48.07 38.24 -8.46
N THR A 515 -49.28 37.70 -8.55
CA THR A 515 -49.56 36.26 -8.42
C THR A 515 -50.50 35.70 -9.48
N SER A 516 -50.00 34.82 -10.35
CA SER A 516 -50.75 33.74 -11.02
C SER A 516 -49.74 32.77 -11.66
N ALA A 517 -49.75 31.46 -11.42
CA ALA A 517 -50.80 30.44 -11.46
C ALA A 517 -51.08 29.90 -12.87
N SER A 518 -50.43 28.77 -13.22
CA SER A 518 -51.13 27.61 -13.76
C SER A 518 -50.30 26.33 -13.57
N SER A 519 -50.97 25.23 -13.24
CA SER A 519 -50.45 23.86 -13.22
C SER A 519 -50.86 23.12 -14.48
N GLU A 520 -50.06 22.15 -14.94
CA GLU A 520 -50.49 20.73 -15.06
C GLU A 520 -49.32 19.81 -15.48
N PRO A 521 -49.43 18.47 -15.28
CA PRO A 521 -48.28 17.56 -15.38
C PRO A 521 -48.11 16.90 -16.77
N VAL A 522 -46.86 16.58 -17.12
CA VAL A 522 -46.52 15.75 -18.29
C VAL A 522 -46.81 14.28 -17.98
N LYS A 523 -47.56 13.61 -18.87
CA LYS A 523 -47.84 12.16 -18.79
C LYS A 523 -46.73 11.31 -19.42
N ILE A 524 -46.64 10.09 -18.92
CA ILE A 524 -45.84 8.99 -19.49
C ILE A 524 -46.67 8.31 -20.59
N ASP A 525 -46.04 7.98 -21.71
CA ASP A 525 -46.53 7.00 -22.70
C ASP A 525 -45.37 6.12 -23.18
N ALA A 526 -45.64 4.84 -23.46
CA ALA A 526 -44.62 3.84 -23.79
C ALA A 526 -44.89 3.16 -25.15
N PRO A 527 -43.86 2.94 -26.00
CA PRO A 527 -44.04 2.34 -27.32
C PRO A 527 -44.15 0.80 -27.26
N VAL A 528 -45.40 0.34 -27.22
CA VAL A 528 -45.96 -0.80 -27.98
C VAL A 528 -44.97 -1.81 -28.59
N ALA A 529 -45.07 -3.07 -28.16
CA ALA A 529 -44.39 -4.21 -28.80
C ALA A 529 -44.94 -4.52 -30.20
N ARG A 530 -44.10 -5.12 -31.06
CA ARG A 530 -44.49 -5.71 -32.34
C ARG A 530 -44.02 -7.16 -32.44
N GLU A 531 -44.95 -8.10 -32.29
CA GLU A 531 -44.89 -9.34 -33.04
C GLU A 531 -45.51 -9.08 -34.42
N ASP A 532 -44.92 -9.59 -35.52
CA ASP A 532 -45.75 -10.26 -36.53
C ASP A 532 -44.95 -11.19 -37.48
N THR A 533 -45.66 -12.26 -37.85
CA THR A 533 -45.54 -13.17 -39.00
C THR A 533 -44.19 -13.79 -39.45
N VAL A 534 -44.14 -15.11 -39.27
CA VAL A 534 -43.34 -16.08 -40.04
C VAL A 534 -43.53 -15.94 -41.56
N LYS A 535 -42.45 -16.12 -42.33
CA LYS A 535 -42.52 -16.69 -43.69
C LYS A 535 -41.24 -17.45 -44.03
N ALA A 536 -41.40 -18.60 -44.70
CA ALA A 536 -40.30 -19.48 -45.07
C ALA A 536 -39.98 -19.38 -46.57
N LEU A 537 -38.68 -19.54 -46.89
CA LEU A 537 -38.17 -20.25 -48.06
C LEU A 537 -36.69 -20.63 -47.81
#